data_AF-A0A2G5VAP5-F1
#
_entry.id   AF-A0A2G5VAP5-F1
#
_cell.length_a   1.000
_cell.length_b   1.000
_cell.length_c   1.000
_cell.angle_alpha   90.00
_cell.angle_beta   90.00
_cell.angle_gamma   90.00
#
_symmetry.space_group_name_H-M   'P 1'
#
loop_
_entity.id
_entity.type
_entity.pdbx_description
1 polymer ?
#
loop_
_entity_poly.entity_id
_entity_poly.type
_entity_poly.pdbx_seq_one_letter_code
_entity_poly.pdbx_strand_id
1 'polypeptide(L)'
;MWFDQTDYHINDKRYEIKEFVRLLNETPSPGDILSGSPLKYEKRILKFLIGKEYVEELPEGLKLHEARKRLVCALLGGRPTIHVQKLDIDFYFVKVLRIPEGVKFKTTEVSVSGSIGDLRLFLPIIHPESFPLKVLRVWVTDPSMLDIPEVRSAQELEIHFNDDSNYNKLHNLPNRTIRVVDYDMPQEAIIGLIDNWVDFGKDVGSTFTTECGPLNHLVSDVLKEAEEMFGGRKVELVEKDER
;
A
#
# COMPACT_ATOMS: atom_id res chain seq x y z
N MET A 1 4.82 -9.63 -25.67
CA MET A 1 5.62 -10.69 -25.02
C MET A 1 6.61 -9.96 -24.15
N TRP A 2 6.29 -9.81 -22.87
CA TRP A 2 7.15 -9.11 -21.90
C TRP A 2 7.68 -10.19 -20.96
N PHE A 3 9.00 -10.35 -20.92
CA PHE A 3 9.68 -11.19 -19.94
C PHE A 3 9.97 -10.28 -18.75
N ASP A 4 9.22 -10.42 -17.66
CA ASP A 4 9.59 -9.75 -16.42
C ASP A 4 10.54 -10.69 -15.65
N GLN A 5 11.84 -10.36 -15.71
CA GLN A 5 12.85 -10.93 -14.85
C GLN A 5 12.88 -10.06 -13.59
N THR A 6 12.17 -10.48 -12.55
CA THR A 6 12.17 -9.73 -11.30
C THR A 6 13.22 -10.34 -10.35
N ASP A 7 14.32 -9.61 -10.18
CA ASP A 7 15.40 -9.93 -9.23
C ASP A 7 15.06 -9.32 -7.86
N TYR A 8 15.04 -10.13 -6.80
CA TYR A 8 14.85 -9.64 -5.43
C TYR A 8 16.12 -9.87 -4.59
N HIS A 9 16.43 -8.94 -3.69
CA HIS A 9 17.53 -9.04 -2.73
C HIS A 9 16.98 -8.94 -1.30
N ILE A 10 17.16 -9.98 -0.49
CA ILE A 10 16.76 -9.99 0.93
C ILE A 10 17.87 -10.64 1.76
N ASN A 11 18.41 -9.92 2.76
CA ASN A 11 19.46 -10.43 3.68
C ASN A 11 20.62 -11.11 2.93
N ASP A 12 21.27 -10.38 2.02
CA ASP A 12 22.40 -10.82 1.17
C ASP A 12 22.10 -12.00 0.23
N LYS A 13 20.83 -12.34 0.01
CA LYS A 13 20.39 -13.43 -0.88
C LYS A 13 19.69 -12.87 -2.12
N ARG A 14 20.07 -13.38 -3.29
CA ARG A 14 19.47 -13.05 -4.60
C ARG A 14 18.36 -14.04 -4.93
N TYR A 15 17.27 -13.61 -5.53
CA TYR A 15 16.18 -14.48 -5.98
C TYR A 15 15.86 -14.16 -7.44
N GLU A 16 15.76 -15.17 -8.33
CA GLU A 16 15.43 -14.99 -9.76
C GLU A 16 14.20 -15.84 -10.14
N ILE A 17 13.23 -15.23 -10.83
CA ILE A 17 11.99 -15.90 -11.28
C ILE A 17 11.95 -15.90 -12.82
N LYS A 18 11.59 -17.03 -13.46
CA LYS A 18 11.38 -17.13 -14.93
C LYS A 18 9.99 -17.67 -15.26
N GLU A 19 9.35 -17.12 -16.31
CA GLU A 19 7.91 -17.28 -16.57
C GLU A 19 7.57 -17.97 -17.90
N PHE A 20 6.61 -18.92 -17.89
CA PHE A 20 6.02 -19.58 -19.08
C PHE A 20 4.56 -20.05 -18.81
N VAL A 21 3.76 -20.29 -19.86
CA VAL A 21 2.27 -20.15 -19.86
C VAL A 21 1.45 -21.47 -20.08
N ARG A 22 0.54 -21.87 -19.15
CA ARG A 22 -0.64 -22.79 -19.36
C ARG A 22 -1.68 -22.87 -18.20
N LEU A 23 -3.00 -22.83 -18.51
CA LEU A 23 -4.19 -22.70 -17.61
C LEU A 23 -4.51 -23.83 -16.58
N LEU A 24 -4.86 -23.49 -15.32
CA LEU A 24 -5.50 -24.37 -14.29
C LEU A 24 -6.41 -23.58 -13.31
N ASN A 25 -7.37 -24.27 -12.66
CA ASN A 25 -8.25 -23.73 -11.60
C ASN A 25 -7.61 -23.88 -10.19
N GLU A 26 -7.79 -22.89 -9.30
CA GLU A 26 -7.14 -22.82 -7.97
C GLU A 26 -8.15 -22.84 -6.80
N THR A 27 -7.76 -23.45 -5.68
CA THR A 27 -8.46 -23.38 -4.39
C THR A 27 -7.53 -22.83 -3.29
N PRO A 28 -7.97 -21.82 -2.51
CA PRO A 28 -7.21 -21.27 -1.38
C PRO A 28 -6.95 -22.30 -0.27
N SER A 29 -5.86 -22.14 0.47
CA SER A 29 -5.51 -22.96 1.64
C SER A 29 -5.53 -22.11 2.93
N PRO A 30 -5.56 -22.71 4.14
CA PRO A 30 -5.47 -21.96 5.40
C PRO A 30 -4.25 -21.03 5.44
N GLY A 31 -4.46 -19.81 5.94
CA GLY A 31 -3.45 -18.73 5.98
C GLY A 31 -3.32 -17.91 4.69
N ASP A 32 -3.93 -18.32 3.58
CA ASP A 32 -3.95 -17.53 2.35
C ASP A 32 -4.96 -16.37 2.46
N ILE A 33 -4.56 -15.18 2.02
CA ILE A 33 -5.44 -14.00 1.97
C ILE A 33 -5.91 -13.79 0.53
N LEU A 34 -7.22 -13.63 0.34
CA LEU A 34 -7.87 -13.51 -0.96
C LEU A 34 -8.46 -12.13 -1.17
N SER A 35 -8.09 -11.51 -2.28
CA SER A 35 -8.67 -10.26 -2.76
C SER A 35 -9.41 -10.54 -4.07
N GLY A 36 -10.74 -10.64 -3.99
CA GLY A 36 -11.64 -10.94 -5.12
C GLY A 36 -11.58 -12.38 -5.66
N SER A 37 -12.25 -12.63 -6.80
CA SER A 37 -12.29 -13.97 -7.44
C SER A 37 -10.93 -14.36 -8.02
N PRO A 38 -10.36 -15.54 -7.68
CA PRO A 38 -9.04 -15.95 -8.16
C PRO A 38 -8.93 -15.85 -9.67
N LEU A 39 -7.91 -15.14 -10.17
CA LEU A 39 -7.57 -15.19 -11.58
C LEU A 39 -6.91 -16.54 -11.88
N LYS A 40 -7.21 -17.12 -13.05
CA LYS A 40 -6.70 -18.43 -13.48
C LYS A 40 -5.25 -18.29 -13.98
N TYR A 41 -4.24 -18.71 -13.21
CA TYR A 41 -2.85 -18.69 -13.68
C TYR A 41 -1.97 -19.91 -13.29
N GLU A 42 -1.61 -20.65 -14.33
CA GLU A 42 -0.32 -21.21 -14.81
C GLU A 42 0.81 -21.78 -13.93
N LYS A 43 1.47 -22.82 -14.46
CA LYS A 43 2.66 -23.47 -13.89
C LYS A 43 3.92 -22.61 -14.13
N ARG A 44 4.54 -22.06 -13.08
CA ARG A 44 5.90 -21.45 -13.15
C ARG A 44 6.94 -22.40 -12.55
N ILE A 45 8.14 -22.38 -13.11
CA ILE A 45 9.32 -22.99 -12.47
C ILE A 45 9.92 -21.92 -11.57
N LEU A 46 10.00 -22.21 -10.28
CA LEU A 46 10.72 -21.37 -9.33
C LEU A 46 12.15 -21.86 -9.23
N LYS A 47 13.12 -20.99 -9.52
CA LYS A 47 14.51 -21.22 -9.16
C LYS A 47 14.82 -20.37 -7.93
N PHE A 48 15.48 -20.96 -6.94
CA PHE A 48 15.89 -20.25 -5.74
C PHE A 48 17.40 -20.16 -5.70
N LEU A 49 17.91 -19.04 -5.18
CA LEU A 49 19.33 -18.84 -4.90
C LEU A 49 19.39 -18.43 -3.42
N ILE A 50 20.04 -19.23 -2.57
CA ILE A 50 20.11 -18.98 -1.12
C ILE A 50 21.56 -19.08 -0.69
N GLY A 51 22.32 -17.99 -0.82
CA GLY A 51 23.72 -17.86 -0.35
C GLY A 51 24.75 -18.70 -1.12
N LYS A 52 24.46 -19.98 -1.37
CA LYS A 52 25.08 -20.86 -2.37
C LYS A 52 23.99 -21.25 -3.37
N GLU A 53 24.41 -21.58 -4.60
CA GLU A 53 23.50 -22.10 -5.64
C GLU A 53 22.79 -23.35 -5.12
N TYR A 54 21.53 -23.19 -4.69
CA TYR A 54 20.66 -24.28 -4.29
C TYR A 54 19.49 -24.30 -5.26
N VAL A 55 19.72 -24.92 -6.41
CA VAL A 55 18.70 -25.11 -7.43
C VAL A 55 17.90 -26.36 -7.06
N GLU A 56 16.69 -26.16 -6.52
CA GLU A 56 15.74 -27.25 -6.36
C GLU A 56 14.79 -27.25 -7.57
N GLU A 57 14.84 -28.28 -8.40
CA GLU A 57 13.81 -28.51 -9.41
C GLU A 57 12.53 -28.97 -8.71
N LEU A 58 11.44 -28.26 -8.98
CA LEU A 58 10.14 -28.63 -8.43
C LEU A 58 9.75 -30.03 -8.95
N PRO A 59 9.29 -30.95 -8.08
CA PRO A 59 8.81 -32.26 -8.50
C PRO A 59 7.80 -32.16 -9.64
N GLU A 60 7.83 -33.11 -10.58
CA GLU A 60 6.83 -33.19 -11.63
C GLU A 60 5.41 -33.22 -11.05
N GLY A 61 4.54 -32.35 -11.55
CA GLY A 61 3.15 -32.23 -11.11
C GLY A 61 2.89 -31.24 -9.98
N LEU A 62 3.92 -30.68 -9.32
CA LEU A 62 3.71 -29.66 -8.29
C LEU A 62 3.13 -28.38 -8.91
N LYS A 63 2.00 -27.90 -8.37
CA LYS A 63 1.41 -26.65 -8.85
C LYS A 63 2.29 -25.49 -8.39
N LEU A 64 2.46 -24.48 -9.24
CA LEU A 64 3.21 -23.26 -8.92
C LEU A 64 2.89 -22.73 -7.53
N HIS A 65 1.60 -22.69 -7.27
CA HIS A 65 1.07 -21.98 -6.14
C HIS A 65 1.40 -22.74 -4.84
N GLU A 66 1.50 -24.07 -4.91
CA GLU A 66 2.02 -24.93 -3.85
C GLU A 66 3.52 -24.67 -3.65
N ALA A 67 4.28 -24.50 -4.74
CA ALA A 67 5.70 -24.15 -4.68
C ALA A 67 5.96 -22.76 -4.06
N ARG A 68 5.19 -21.73 -4.44
CA ARG A 68 5.23 -20.40 -3.81
C ARG A 68 4.89 -20.50 -2.33
N LYS A 69 3.84 -21.26 -1.97
CA LYS A 69 3.46 -21.46 -0.56
C LYS A 69 4.59 -22.16 0.21
N ARG A 70 5.20 -23.20 -0.34
CA ARG A 70 6.36 -23.89 0.28
C ARG A 70 7.53 -22.95 0.50
N LEU A 71 7.87 -22.11 -0.48
CA LEU A 71 8.93 -21.11 -0.33
C LEU A 71 8.62 -20.14 0.81
N VAL A 72 7.44 -19.52 0.80
CA VAL A 72 7.08 -18.55 1.83
C VAL A 72 7.04 -19.24 3.21
N CYS A 73 6.54 -20.47 3.30
CA CYS A 73 6.62 -21.29 4.52
C CYS A 73 8.05 -21.61 4.94
N ALA A 74 8.99 -21.83 4.02
CA ALA A 74 10.39 -22.03 4.39
C ALA A 74 11.04 -20.72 4.87
N LEU A 75 10.71 -19.59 4.25
CA LEU A 75 11.26 -18.28 4.57
C LEU A 75 10.70 -17.69 5.86
N LEU A 76 9.39 -17.85 6.10
CA LEU A 76 8.66 -17.19 7.18
C LEU A 76 8.12 -18.19 8.22
N GLY A 77 7.92 -19.45 7.85
CA GLY A 77 7.39 -20.47 8.75
C GLY A 77 8.30 -20.75 9.94
N GLY A 78 7.68 -21.21 11.02
CA GLY A 78 8.33 -21.38 12.33
C GLY A 78 8.59 -20.07 13.07
N ARG A 79 8.29 -18.90 12.48
CA ARG A 79 8.43 -17.58 13.11
C ARG A 79 7.04 -17.01 13.39
N PRO A 80 6.54 -17.03 14.65
CA PRO A 80 5.22 -16.49 14.96
C PRO A 80 5.16 -14.98 14.74
N THR A 81 6.29 -14.28 14.90
CA THR A 81 6.38 -12.83 14.70
C THR A 81 7.62 -12.47 13.90
N ILE A 82 7.43 -11.63 12.88
CA ILE A 82 8.47 -11.13 12.00
C ILE A 82 8.56 -9.62 12.18
N HIS A 83 9.75 -9.12 12.47
CA HIS A 83 9.99 -7.70 12.69
C HIS A 83 10.51 -7.08 11.39
N VAL A 84 9.80 -6.08 10.89
CA VAL A 84 10.19 -5.30 9.71
C VAL A 84 9.90 -3.83 9.98
N GLN A 85 10.62 -2.92 9.34
CA GLN A 85 10.30 -1.49 9.44
C GLN A 85 9.07 -1.13 8.61
N LYS A 86 9.03 -1.68 7.38
CA LYS A 86 7.96 -1.48 6.40
C LYS A 86 7.48 -2.83 5.89
N LEU A 87 6.17 -3.03 5.89
CA LEU A 87 5.49 -4.14 5.22
C LEU A 87 4.80 -3.59 3.97
N ASP A 88 5.26 -4.02 2.80
CA ASP A 88 4.69 -3.62 1.52
C ASP A 88 3.94 -4.79 0.88
N ILE A 89 2.68 -4.56 0.51
CA ILE A 89 1.77 -5.58 0.00
C ILE A 89 1.14 -5.04 -1.29
N ASP A 90 1.49 -5.68 -2.40
CA ASP A 90 1.06 -5.28 -3.73
C ASP A 90 0.09 -6.32 -4.34
N PHE A 91 -1.08 -5.83 -4.76
CA PHE A 91 -2.15 -6.59 -5.40
C PHE A 91 -2.59 -5.99 -6.75
N TYR A 92 -1.68 -5.76 -7.71
CA TYR A 92 -2.10 -5.40 -9.09
C TYR A 92 -2.66 -6.57 -9.90
N PHE A 93 -1.96 -7.72 -9.90
CA PHE A 93 -2.30 -8.87 -10.76
C PHE A 93 -2.51 -10.18 -10.01
N VAL A 94 -2.05 -10.26 -8.75
CA VAL A 94 -2.14 -11.45 -7.91
C VAL A 94 -3.27 -11.25 -6.91
N LYS A 95 -4.16 -12.23 -6.81
CA LYS A 95 -5.34 -12.18 -5.92
C LYS A 95 -5.20 -13.01 -4.65
N VAL A 96 -4.08 -13.71 -4.50
CA VAL A 96 -3.83 -14.64 -3.40
C VAL A 96 -2.45 -14.35 -2.80
N LEU A 97 -2.41 -13.81 -1.58
CA LEU A 97 -1.20 -13.69 -0.78
C LEU A 97 -1.06 -14.93 0.10
N ARG A 98 0.01 -15.68 -0.10
CA ARG A 98 0.25 -16.98 0.54
C ARG A 98 1.22 -16.79 1.70
N ILE A 99 0.70 -16.68 2.91
CA ILE A 99 1.49 -16.51 4.14
C ILE A 99 1.31 -17.76 5.01
N PRO A 100 2.34 -18.17 5.79
CA PRO A 100 2.19 -19.31 6.68
C PRO A 100 1.19 -18.96 7.78
N GLU A 101 0.40 -19.94 8.19
CA GLU A 101 -0.62 -19.75 9.21
C GLU A 101 -0.01 -19.23 10.53
N GLY A 102 -0.68 -18.25 11.13
CA GLY A 102 -0.29 -17.68 12.42
C GLY A 102 0.86 -16.68 12.39
N VAL A 103 1.49 -16.44 11.23
CA VAL A 103 2.54 -15.41 11.12
C VAL A 103 1.95 -14.02 11.31
N LYS A 104 2.61 -13.22 12.15
CA LYS A 104 2.32 -11.79 12.35
C LYS A 104 3.54 -10.93 12.00
N PHE A 105 3.31 -9.76 11.43
CA PHE A 105 4.34 -8.78 11.14
C PHE A 105 4.28 -7.64 12.15
N LYS A 106 5.31 -7.48 12.97
CA LYS A 106 5.50 -6.31 13.82
C LYS A 106 6.23 -5.25 13.02
N THR A 107 5.53 -4.14 12.74
CA THR A 107 5.99 -3.11 11.81
C THR A 107 5.60 -1.71 12.27
N THR A 108 6.30 -0.69 11.77
CA THR A 108 5.91 0.70 11.97
C THR A 108 5.21 1.28 10.75
N GLU A 109 5.44 0.70 9.58
CA GLU A 109 4.90 1.17 8.30
C GLU A 109 4.21 0.03 7.54
N VAL A 110 3.06 0.32 6.97
CA VAL A 110 2.31 -0.61 6.11
C VAL A 110 1.95 0.11 4.82
N SER A 111 2.11 -0.60 3.70
CA SER A 111 1.66 -0.18 2.38
C SER A 111 0.84 -1.30 1.78
N VAL A 112 -0.39 -1.00 1.40
CA VAL A 112 -1.27 -1.90 0.66
C VAL A 112 -1.67 -1.21 -0.63
N SER A 113 -1.11 -1.67 -1.74
CA SER A 113 -1.33 -1.14 -3.09
C SER A 113 -2.06 -2.15 -3.98
N GLY A 114 -2.67 -1.64 -5.05
CA GLY A 114 -3.41 -2.44 -6.03
C GLY A 114 -4.91 -2.26 -5.93
N SER A 115 -5.56 -2.13 -7.08
CA SER A 115 -6.97 -1.74 -7.25
C SER A 115 -8.00 -2.74 -6.72
N ILE A 116 -7.55 -3.90 -6.25
CA ILE A 116 -8.39 -4.98 -5.73
C ILE A 116 -8.18 -5.23 -4.22
N GLY A 117 -7.14 -4.65 -3.61
CA GLY A 117 -6.80 -4.88 -2.20
C GLY A 117 -7.75 -4.15 -1.25
N ASP A 118 -8.48 -4.88 -0.39
CA ASP A 118 -9.13 -4.30 0.80
C ASP A 118 -8.17 -4.44 1.99
N LEU A 119 -7.79 -3.31 2.60
CA LEU A 119 -6.92 -3.26 3.79
C LEU A 119 -7.39 -4.23 4.90
N ARG A 120 -8.70 -4.41 5.07
CA ARG A 120 -9.31 -5.26 6.11
C ARG A 120 -8.82 -6.70 6.05
N LEU A 121 -8.44 -7.16 4.86
CA LEU A 121 -7.91 -8.51 4.63
C LEU A 121 -6.49 -8.67 5.20
N PHE A 122 -5.74 -7.57 5.33
CA PHE A 122 -4.35 -7.56 5.75
C PHE A 122 -4.15 -7.14 7.21
N LEU A 123 -5.12 -6.48 7.84
CA LEU A 123 -5.07 -6.19 9.28
C LEU A 123 -4.79 -7.43 10.14
N PRO A 124 -5.38 -8.62 9.86
CA PRO A 124 -5.11 -9.82 10.65
C PRO A 124 -3.68 -10.33 10.58
N ILE A 125 -2.83 -9.92 9.63
CA ILE A 125 -1.41 -10.33 9.62
C ILE A 125 -0.49 -9.32 10.28
N ILE A 126 -0.99 -8.16 10.71
CA ILE A 126 -0.21 -7.16 11.43
C ILE A 126 -0.24 -7.51 12.92
N HIS A 127 0.91 -7.41 13.58
CA HIS A 127 1.03 -7.62 15.02
C HIS A 127 0.34 -6.48 15.77
N PRO A 128 -0.49 -6.72 16.80
CA PRO A 128 -1.25 -5.67 17.50
C PRO A 128 -0.40 -4.51 18.05
N GLU A 129 0.82 -4.80 18.53
CA GLU A 129 1.77 -3.78 19.01
C GLU A 129 2.31 -2.84 17.91
N SER A 130 1.95 -3.07 16.65
CA SER A 130 2.28 -2.18 15.53
C SER A 130 1.36 -0.96 15.49
N PHE A 131 0.21 -1.00 16.17
CA PHE A 131 -0.79 0.05 16.12
C PHE A 131 -0.64 1.03 17.32
N PRO A 132 -0.88 2.35 17.11
CA PRO A 132 -1.11 2.99 15.82
C PRO A 132 0.13 2.95 14.92
N LEU A 133 -0.07 2.76 13.62
CA LEU A 133 1.02 2.77 12.65
C LEU A 133 1.63 4.17 12.52
N LYS A 134 2.94 4.22 12.30
CA LYS A 134 3.61 5.49 11.97
C LYS A 134 3.19 5.95 10.57
N VAL A 135 3.24 5.06 9.59
CA VAL A 135 2.82 5.34 8.21
C VAL A 135 1.90 4.23 7.71
N LEU A 136 0.75 4.62 7.18
CA LEU A 136 -0.14 3.72 6.47
C LEU A 136 -0.38 4.25 5.06
N ARG A 137 -0.05 3.44 4.04
CA ARG A 137 -0.33 3.74 2.64
C ARG A 137 -1.41 2.82 2.12
N VAL A 138 -2.48 3.38 1.56
CA VAL A 138 -3.65 2.61 1.12
C VAL A 138 -4.21 3.11 -0.20
N TRP A 139 -4.59 2.16 -1.05
CA TRP A 139 -5.46 2.41 -2.18
C TRP A 139 -6.92 2.29 -1.71
N VAL A 140 -7.65 3.40 -1.73
CA VAL A 140 -9.03 3.44 -1.27
C VAL A 140 -9.95 2.97 -2.40
N THR A 141 -10.29 1.68 -2.34
CA THR A 141 -11.22 1.01 -3.27
C THR A 141 -12.68 1.15 -2.83
N ASP A 142 -12.90 1.28 -1.52
CA ASP A 142 -14.19 1.52 -0.88
C ASP A 142 -14.02 2.66 0.14
N PRO A 143 -14.80 3.74 0.06
CA PRO A 143 -14.64 4.86 0.96
C PRO A 143 -14.85 4.54 2.44
N SER A 144 -15.58 3.48 2.77
CA SER A 144 -15.75 3.03 4.16
C SER A 144 -14.43 2.50 4.76
N MET A 145 -13.37 2.33 3.96
CA MET A 145 -12.02 2.06 4.44
C MET A 145 -11.48 3.21 5.30
N LEU A 146 -11.91 4.46 5.04
CA LEU A 146 -11.51 5.64 5.83
C LEU A 146 -12.07 5.64 7.25
N ASP A 147 -13.09 4.81 7.52
CA ASP A 147 -13.69 4.65 8.84
C ASP A 147 -13.01 3.55 9.68
N ILE A 148 -12.08 2.79 9.09
CA ILE A 148 -11.33 1.73 9.78
C ILE A 148 -10.50 2.35 10.93
N PRO A 149 -10.59 1.85 12.17
CA PRO A 149 -9.86 2.42 13.32
C PRO A 149 -8.35 2.54 13.09
N GLU A 150 -7.75 1.56 12.43
CA GLU A 150 -6.32 1.53 12.10
C GLU A 150 -5.94 2.58 11.05
N VAL A 151 -6.85 2.92 10.13
CA VAL A 151 -6.68 4.03 9.18
C VAL A 151 -6.75 5.36 9.92
N ARG A 152 -7.78 5.54 10.75
CA ARG A 152 -8.00 6.79 11.49
C ARG A 152 -6.90 7.06 12.53
N SER A 153 -6.29 6.02 13.09
CA SER A 153 -5.27 6.17 14.14
C SER A 153 -3.83 6.28 13.62
N ALA A 154 -3.57 6.03 12.33
CA ALA A 154 -2.24 6.18 11.76
C ALA A 154 -1.72 7.62 11.90
N GLN A 155 -0.44 7.78 12.22
CA GLN A 155 0.15 9.13 12.38
C GLN A 155 0.22 9.87 11.05
N GLU A 156 0.75 9.18 10.04
CA GLU A 156 0.82 9.58 8.64
C GLU A 156 -0.02 8.62 7.80
N LEU A 157 -0.94 9.19 7.04
CA LEU A 157 -1.82 8.47 6.14
C LEU A 157 -1.57 8.93 4.71
N GLU A 158 -1.15 7.99 3.87
CA GLU A 158 -0.94 8.18 2.44
C GLU A 158 -2.06 7.46 1.68
N ILE A 159 -2.76 8.20 0.83
CA ILE A 159 -4.01 7.76 0.20
C ILE A 159 -3.85 7.91 -1.31
N HIS A 160 -4.31 6.88 -2.02
CA HIS A 160 -4.60 6.95 -3.45
C HIS A 160 -6.09 6.66 -3.62
N PHE A 161 -6.84 7.56 -4.26
CA PHE A 161 -8.25 7.34 -4.53
C PHE A 161 -8.45 6.69 -5.89
N ASN A 162 -9.37 5.72 -5.98
CA ASN A 162 -9.83 5.22 -7.27
C ASN A 162 -10.95 6.08 -7.87
N ASP A 163 -11.55 6.97 -7.06
CA ASP A 163 -12.71 7.78 -7.41
C ASP A 163 -12.59 9.14 -6.74
N ASP A 164 -12.37 10.17 -7.56
CA ASP A 164 -12.16 11.56 -7.20
C ASP A 164 -13.34 12.16 -6.41
N SER A 165 -14.54 11.58 -6.48
CA SER A 165 -15.68 12.06 -5.70
C SER A 165 -15.50 11.92 -4.19
N ASN A 166 -14.44 11.21 -3.75
CA ASN A 166 -14.17 10.94 -2.34
C ASN A 166 -13.23 11.93 -1.65
N TYR A 167 -12.67 12.93 -2.35
CA TYR A 167 -11.76 13.91 -1.73
C TYR A 167 -12.41 14.67 -0.56
N ASN A 168 -13.71 14.91 -0.57
CA ASN A 168 -14.44 15.56 0.54
C ASN A 168 -14.37 14.76 1.85
N LYS A 169 -14.06 13.45 1.81
CA LYS A 169 -13.93 12.61 3.02
C LYS A 169 -12.64 12.91 3.79
N LEU A 170 -11.66 13.53 3.15
CA LEU A 170 -10.41 13.95 3.79
C LEU A 170 -10.63 14.90 4.97
N HIS A 171 -11.70 15.69 4.92
CA HIS A 171 -12.07 16.68 5.95
C HIS A 171 -12.25 16.03 7.33
N ASN A 172 -12.76 14.80 7.37
CA ASN A 172 -13.12 14.10 8.61
C ASN A 172 -12.01 13.18 9.14
N LEU A 173 -10.85 13.16 8.49
CA LEU A 173 -9.74 12.31 8.88
C LEU A 173 -8.98 12.95 10.05
N PRO A 174 -8.82 12.23 11.18
CA PRO A 174 -8.16 12.77 12.36
C PRO A 174 -6.62 12.67 12.26
N ASN A 175 -6.10 12.02 11.21
CA ASN A 175 -4.68 11.86 10.98
C ASN A 175 -3.96 13.21 10.97
N ARG A 176 -2.76 13.25 11.56
CA ARG A 176 -1.97 14.47 11.68
C ARG A 176 -1.37 14.85 10.34
N THR A 177 -0.81 13.86 9.64
CA THR A 177 -0.25 14.03 8.30
C THR A 177 -1.07 13.23 7.31
N ILE A 178 -1.55 13.90 6.26
CA ILE A 178 -2.29 13.29 5.16
C ILE A 178 -1.51 13.59 3.87
N ARG A 179 -1.16 12.55 3.12
CA ARG A 179 -0.59 12.65 1.77
C ARG A 179 -1.57 12.02 0.79
N VAL A 180 -1.97 12.77 -0.23
CA VAL A 180 -2.75 12.27 -1.37
C VAL A 180 -1.80 12.09 -2.54
N VAL A 181 -1.83 10.91 -3.17
CA VAL A 181 -0.91 10.49 -4.23
C VAL A 181 -1.69 10.28 -5.51
N ASP A 182 -2.42 11.31 -5.92
CA ASP A 182 -3.23 11.31 -7.13
C ASP A 182 -2.70 12.40 -8.05
N TYR A 183 -2.49 12.06 -9.33
CA TYR A 183 -1.74 12.90 -10.27
C TYR A 183 -2.41 14.28 -10.55
N ASP A 184 -3.70 14.44 -10.24
CA ASP A 184 -4.47 15.66 -10.55
C ASP A 184 -5.64 15.88 -9.59
N MET A 185 -5.37 16.07 -8.28
CA MET A 185 -6.43 16.45 -7.34
C MET A 185 -7.06 17.81 -7.76
N PRO A 186 -8.40 17.90 -7.92
CA PRO A 186 -9.05 19.14 -8.35
C PRO A 186 -8.83 20.30 -7.38
N GLN A 187 -8.66 21.51 -7.91
CA GLN A 187 -8.46 22.72 -7.10
C GLN A 187 -9.59 22.92 -6.08
N GLU A 188 -10.84 22.69 -6.48
CA GLU A 188 -12.01 22.86 -5.63
C GLU A 188 -11.98 21.92 -4.43
N ALA A 189 -11.39 20.72 -4.58
CA ALA A 189 -11.22 19.78 -3.49
C ALA A 189 -10.14 20.24 -2.50
N ILE A 190 -9.06 20.85 -3.01
CA ILE A 190 -7.98 21.40 -2.18
C ILE A 190 -8.50 22.62 -1.41
N ILE A 191 -9.14 23.57 -2.08
CA ILE A 191 -9.75 24.75 -1.43
C ILE A 191 -10.80 24.33 -0.40
N GLY A 192 -11.69 23.40 -0.75
CA GLY A 192 -12.68 22.89 0.20
C GLY A 192 -12.08 22.21 1.44
N LEU A 193 -10.91 21.57 1.32
CA LEU A 193 -10.16 21.05 2.48
C LEU A 193 -9.62 22.18 3.36
N ILE A 194 -9.05 23.22 2.74
CA ILE A 194 -8.53 24.38 3.47
C ILE A 194 -9.67 25.13 4.17
N ASP A 195 -10.79 25.37 3.49
CA ASP A 195 -12.01 25.98 4.04
C ASP A 195 -12.47 25.23 5.29
N ASN A 196 -12.59 23.91 5.17
CA ASN A 196 -12.99 23.06 6.28
C ASN A 196 -12.05 23.19 7.48
N TRP A 197 -10.73 23.22 7.25
CA TRP A 197 -9.75 23.35 8.33
C TRP A 197 -9.75 24.74 8.97
N VAL A 198 -10.08 25.79 8.21
CA VAL A 198 -10.26 27.15 8.73
C VAL A 198 -11.51 27.23 9.60
N ASP A 199 -12.63 26.69 9.14
CA ASP A 199 -13.93 26.78 9.80
C ASP A 199 -14.04 25.92 11.06
N PHE A 200 -13.58 24.67 10.99
CA PHE A 200 -13.74 23.69 12.07
C PHE A 200 -12.49 23.51 12.93
N GLY A 201 -11.36 24.03 12.46
CA GLY A 201 -10.06 23.88 13.12
C GLY A 201 -9.44 22.51 12.87
N LYS A 202 -8.14 22.51 12.60
CA LYS A 202 -7.28 21.33 12.57
C LYS A 202 -6.19 21.48 13.63
N ASP A 203 -5.70 20.37 14.18
CA ASP A 203 -4.66 20.40 15.19
C ASP A 203 -3.38 21.10 14.69
N VAL A 204 -2.76 21.90 15.56
CA VAL A 204 -1.52 22.60 15.23
C VAL A 204 -0.42 21.60 14.87
N GLY A 205 0.22 21.83 13.73
CA GLY A 205 1.24 20.94 13.19
C GLY A 205 0.68 19.75 12.40
N SER A 206 -0.59 19.80 12.02
CA SER A 206 -1.13 18.98 10.93
C SER A 206 -0.58 19.43 9.58
N THR A 207 -0.43 18.47 8.66
CA THR A 207 0.12 18.70 7.33
C THR A 207 -0.70 17.96 6.28
N PHE A 208 -0.95 18.63 5.16
CA PHE A 208 -1.52 18.04 3.96
C PHE A 208 -0.52 18.15 2.82
N THR A 209 -0.42 17.11 2.00
CA THR A 209 0.43 17.11 0.80
C THR A 209 -0.32 16.42 -0.33
N THR A 210 -0.33 17.04 -1.51
CA THR A 210 -0.87 16.47 -2.73
C THR A 210 0.07 16.78 -3.89
N GLU A 211 0.01 15.97 -4.93
CA GLU A 211 0.62 16.30 -6.22
C GLU A 211 -0.30 17.28 -6.95
N CYS A 212 0.30 18.30 -7.58
CA CYS A 212 -0.41 19.27 -8.42
C CYS A 212 0.15 19.13 -9.84
N GLY A 213 -0.71 18.85 -10.81
CA GLY A 213 -0.32 18.76 -12.21
C GLY A 213 0.36 20.04 -12.73
N PRO A 214 1.06 19.97 -13.88
CA PRO A 214 1.97 21.00 -14.40
C PRO A 214 1.35 22.35 -14.79
N LEU A 215 0.06 22.58 -14.51
CA LEU A 215 -0.63 23.84 -14.75
C LEU A 215 -0.39 24.82 -13.57
N ASN A 216 0.86 25.28 -13.44
CA ASN A 216 1.40 26.11 -12.36
C ASN A 216 0.67 27.43 -12.02
N HIS A 217 -0.31 27.88 -12.80
CA HIS A 217 -1.10 29.08 -12.45
C HIS A 217 -2.14 28.77 -11.35
N LEU A 218 -2.60 27.52 -11.27
CA LEU A 218 -3.57 27.06 -10.28
C LEU A 218 -2.95 27.02 -8.88
N VAL A 219 -1.67 26.64 -8.78
CA VAL A 219 -0.96 26.61 -7.50
C VAL A 219 -0.93 28.01 -6.89
N SER A 220 -0.49 29.03 -7.64
CA SER A 220 -0.44 30.41 -7.13
C SER A 220 -1.79 30.97 -6.71
N ASP A 221 -2.86 30.63 -7.43
CA ASP A 221 -4.21 31.07 -7.07
C ASP A 221 -4.68 30.40 -5.77
N VAL A 222 -4.43 29.09 -5.61
CA VAL A 222 -4.69 28.36 -4.36
C VAL A 222 -3.88 28.91 -3.19
N LEU A 223 -2.59 29.23 -3.40
CA LEU A 223 -1.75 29.80 -2.33
C LEU A 223 -2.32 31.15 -1.89
N LYS A 224 -2.70 32.00 -2.85
CA LYS A 224 -3.23 33.34 -2.57
C LYS A 224 -4.56 33.27 -1.82
N GLU A 225 -5.47 32.41 -2.25
CA GLU A 225 -6.76 32.20 -1.58
C GLU A 225 -6.55 31.69 -0.15
N ALA A 226 -5.65 30.72 0.05
CA ALA A 226 -5.31 30.24 1.38
C ALA A 226 -4.72 31.37 2.27
N GLU A 227 -3.81 32.21 1.75
CA GLU A 227 -3.27 33.35 2.51
C GLU A 227 -4.35 34.34 2.95
N GLU A 228 -5.29 34.65 2.06
CA GLU A 228 -6.44 35.51 2.36
C GLU A 228 -7.32 34.90 3.48
N MET A 229 -7.61 33.60 3.40
CA MET A 229 -8.40 32.87 4.40
C MET A 229 -7.76 32.82 5.78
N PHE A 230 -6.43 32.68 5.86
CA PHE A 230 -5.70 32.70 7.14
C PHE A 230 -5.47 34.13 7.68
N GLY A 231 -6.03 35.16 7.04
CA GLY A 231 -5.94 36.56 7.46
C GLY A 231 -4.56 37.16 7.23
N GLY A 232 -3.86 36.75 6.17
CA GLY A 232 -2.51 37.21 5.84
C GLY A 232 -1.40 36.67 6.77
N ARG A 233 -1.70 35.65 7.58
CA ARG A 233 -0.68 34.93 8.37
C ARG A 233 0.15 34.05 7.43
N LYS A 234 1.46 34.02 7.65
CA LYS A 234 2.44 33.35 6.78
C LYS A 234 2.11 31.86 6.62
N VAL A 235 1.63 31.46 5.45
CA VAL A 235 1.51 30.05 5.06
C VAL A 235 2.81 29.70 4.33
N GLU A 236 3.69 28.90 4.95
CA GLU A 236 4.87 28.39 4.25
C GLU A 236 4.48 27.15 3.45
N LEU A 237 4.13 27.36 2.18
CA LEU A 237 3.87 26.28 1.23
C LEU A 237 5.20 25.93 0.55
N VAL A 238 5.82 24.85 1.04
CA VAL A 238 7.11 24.36 0.54
C VAL A 238 6.85 23.49 -0.68
N GLU A 239 7.07 24.05 -1.87
CA GLU A 239 7.25 23.25 -3.08
C GLU A 239 8.49 22.38 -2.88
N LYS A 240 8.31 21.07 -2.79
CA LYS A 240 9.44 20.14 -2.82
C LYS A 240 9.76 19.87 -4.27
N ASP A 241 10.85 20.42 -4.76
CA ASP A 241 11.48 19.97 -6.01
C ASP A 241 11.76 18.46 -5.89
N GLU A 242 11.10 17.65 -6.72
CA GLU A 242 11.49 16.26 -6.92
C GLU A 242 12.86 16.25 -7.61
N ARG A 243 13.86 15.68 -6.93
CA ARG A 243 15.18 15.35 -7.49
C ARG A 243 15.32 13.85 -7.67
#